data_AF-A0A1J3H5L4-F1
#
_entry.id   AF-A0A1J3H5L4-F1
#
_cell.length_a   1.000
_cell.length_b   1.000
_cell.length_c   1.000
_cell.angle_alpha   90.00
_cell.angle_beta   90.00
_cell.angle_gamma   90.00
#
_symmetry.space_group_name_H-M   'P 1'
#
loop_
_entity.id
_entity.type
_entity.pdbx_description
1 polymer ?
#
loop_
_entity_poly.entity_id
_entity_poly.type
_entity_poly.pdbx_seq_one_letter_code
_entity_poly.pdbx_strand_id
1 'polypeptide(L)'
;MESERPTVLSSMARPSWAFLLLAFTVLAILSHQISSNSLLPLWIPTTRQHDPITCSGFFLHDPSPKRIVMSLTDFGGVGDGKTSNTAAFRRAVSHLRVFAAAEGGAQLNVPKGTWLTGSFNLTSNFTLFLERGAVILGSQDLDEWPIVE
;
A
#
# COMPACT_ATOMS: atom_id res chain seq x y z
N MET A 1 -68.07 0.13 20.54
CA MET A 1 -66.86 -0.54 21.06
C MET A 1 -66.47 -1.55 20.01
N GLU A 2 -65.63 -1.09 19.09
CA GLU A 2 -65.08 -1.87 17.98
C GLU A 2 -63.81 -2.57 18.47
N SER A 3 -63.66 -3.86 18.16
CA SER A 3 -62.38 -4.47 17.71
C SER A 3 -62.50 -5.99 17.83
N GLU A 4 -62.69 -6.62 16.67
CA GLU A 4 -62.45 -8.04 16.48
C GLU A 4 -61.00 -8.42 16.82
N ARG A 5 -60.79 -9.68 17.23
CA ARG A 5 -59.46 -10.32 17.20
C ARG A 5 -59.59 -11.73 16.60
N PRO A 6 -58.83 -12.05 15.54
CA PRO A 6 -59.08 -13.22 14.71
C PRO A 6 -58.48 -14.50 15.28
N THR A 7 -59.20 -15.60 15.05
CA THR A 7 -58.72 -16.97 15.17
C THR A 7 -57.70 -17.24 14.07
N VAL A 8 -56.44 -17.51 14.44
CA VAL A 8 -55.45 -18.09 13.53
C VAL A 8 -55.00 -19.42 14.12
N LEU A 9 -55.62 -20.51 13.68
CA LEU A 9 -55.07 -21.86 13.87
C LEU A 9 -54.60 -22.34 12.50
N SER A 10 -53.28 -22.35 12.34
CA SER A 10 -52.57 -22.71 11.13
C SER A 10 -52.79 -24.19 10.77
N SER A 11 -53.26 -24.42 9.54
CA SER A 11 -53.25 -25.74 8.89
C SER A 11 -51.81 -26.09 8.51
N MET A 12 -51.16 -26.98 9.27
CA MET A 12 -49.85 -27.52 8.94
C MET A 12 -49.97 -28.49 7.76
N ALA A 13 -49.75 -27.98 6.54
CA ALA A 13 -49.57 -28.82 5.36
C ALA A 13 -48.29 -29.66 5.52
N ARG A 14 -48.43 -30.99 5.41
CA ARG A 14 -47.30 -31.92 5.45
C ARG A 14 -46.37 -31.61 4.26
N PRO A 15 -45.10 -31.26 4.47
CA PRO A 15 -44.21 -30.92 3.37
C PRO A 15 -44.00 -32.14 2.47
N SER A 16 -44.06 -31.92 1.16
CA SER A 16 -43.72 -32.92 0.15
C SER A 16 -42.30 -33.47 0.39
N TRP A 17 -42.08 -34.75 0.13
CA TRP A 17 -40.76 -35.38 0.26
C TRP A 17 -39.68 -34.60 -0.54
N ALA A 18 -40.04 -33.99 -1.66
CA ALA A 18 -39.13 -33.14 -2.42
C ALA A 18 -38.55 -31.98 -1.58
N PHE A 19 -39.37 -31.35 -0.72
CA PHE A 19 -38.92 -30.30 0.18
C PHE A 19 -37.98 -30.82 1.28
N LEU A 20 -38.24 -32.01 1.80
CA LEU A 20 -37.39 -32.63 2.81
C LEU A 20 -36.02 -33.02 2.23
N LEU A 21 -36.00 -33.56 1.01
CA LEU A 21 -34.74 -33.87 0.31
C LEU A 21 -33.95 -32.59 0.01
N LEU A 22 -34.62 -31.54 -0.44
CA LEU A 22 -33.99 -30.25 -0.75
C LEU A 22 -33.46 -29.58 0.53
N ALA A 23 -34.18 -29.67 1.64
CA ALA A 23 -33.69 -29.18 2.94
C ALA A 23 -32.46 -29.97 3.43
N PHE A 24 -32.45 -31.29 3.28
CA PHE A 24 -31.30 -32.13 3.66
C PHE A 24 -30.07 -31.85 2.79
N THR A 25 -30.22 -31.65 1.48
CA THR A 25 -29.10 -31.31 0.60
C THR A 25 -28.56 -29.92 0.90
N VAL A 26 -29.41 -28.94 1.17
CA VAL A 26 -28.99 -27.59 1.61
C VAL A 26 -28.26 -27.65 2.95
N LEU A 27 -28.75 -28.43 3.92
CA LEU A 27 -28.07 -28.64 5.21
C LEU A 27 -26.71 -29.34 5.05
N ALA A 28 -26.59 -30.31 4.15
CA ALA A 28 -25.33 -30.99 3.85
C ALA A 28 -24.30 -30.07 3.15
N ILE A 29 -24.76 -29.18 2.26
CA ILE A 29 -23.90 -28.18 1.61
C ILE A 29 -23.46 -27.11 2.63
N LEU A 30 -24.37 -26.65 3.50
CA LEU A 30 -24.06 -25.70 4.57
C LEU A 30 -23.10 -26.28 5.62
N SER A 31 -23.23 -27.56 5.97
CA SER A 31 -22.29 -28.22 6.89
C SER A 31 -20.90 -28.41 6.29
N HIS A 32 -20.80 -28.57 4.96
CA HIS A 32 -19.51 -28.64 4.27
C HIS A 32 -18.74 -27.31 4.30
N GLN A 33 -19.45 -26.16 4.32
CA GLN A 33 -18.83 -24.84 4.42
C GLN A 33 -18.42 -24.44 5.86
N ILE A 34 -18.86 -25.18 6.88
CA ILE A 34 -18.45 -24.94 8.28
C ILE A 34 -17.10 -25.63 8.60
N SER A 35 -16.68 -26.62 7.79
CA SER A 35 -15.44 -27.38 8.01
C SER A 35 -14.18 -26.79 7.37
N SER A 36 -14.23 -25.58 6.79
CA SER A 36 -13.03 -24.86 6.33
C SER A 36 -12.62 -23.71 7.25
N ASN A 37 -13.11 -23.69 8.50
CA ASN A 37 -12.44 -22.93 9.54
C ASN A 37 -11.39 -23.83 10.17
N SER A 38 -10.18 -23.71 9.64
CA SER A 38 -8.93 -24.21 10.20
C SER A 38 -8.87 -23.88 11.69
N LEU A 39 -9.26 -24.84 12.55
CA LEU A 39 -8.98 -24.79 13.98
C LEU A 39 -7.48 -25.02 14.13
N LEU A 40 -6.69 -23.96 13.96
CA LEU A 40 -5.30 -23.96 14.36
C LEU A 40 -5.26 -24.18 15.88
N PRO A 41 -4.51 -25.16 16.38
CA PRO A 41 -4.40 -25.41 17.82
C PRO A 41 -3.79 -24.20 18.54
N LEU A 42 -4.55 -23.62 19.48
CA LEU A 42 -4.19 -22.47 20.35
C LEU A 42 -3.03 -22.75 21.34
N TRP A 43 -2.31 -23.85 21.20
CA TRP A 43 -1.26 -24.26 22.16
C TRP A 43 0.13 -24.39 21.55
N ILE A 44 0.34 -23.98 20.28
CA ILE A 44 1.71 -23.79 19.80
C ILE A 44 2.29 -22.65 20.63
N PRO A 45 3.32 -22.89 21.47
CA PRO A 45 4.05 -21.80 22.05
C PRO A 45 4.64 -21.08 20.85
N THR A 46 4.24 -19.83 20.61
CA THR A 46 4.98 -18.97 19.70
C THR A 46 6.35 -18.79 20.38
N THR A 47 7.25 -19.75 20.19
CA THR A 47 8.67 -19.46 20.22
C THR A 47 8.76 -18.25 19.32
N ARG A 48 9.19 -17.10 19.86
CA ARG A 48 9.61 -15.98 19.02
C ARG A 48 10.56 -16.62 18.03
N GLN A 49 10.06 -16.87 16.84
CA GLN A 49 10.86 -17.29 15.73
C GLN A 49 11.80 -16.10 15.61
N HIS A 50 13.04 -16.27 16.08
CA HIS A 50 14.09 -15.44 15.57
C HIS A 50 14.09 -15.79 14.10
N ASP A 51 13.33 -15.01 13.33
CA ASP A 51 13.42 -15.00 11.90
C ASP A 51 14.92 -14.94 11.60
N PRO A 52 15.43 -15.73 10.65
CA PRO A 52 16.80 -15.54 10.19
C PRO A 52 16.98 -14.05 9.97
N ILE A 53 18.12 -13.48 10.38
CA ILE A 53 18.39 -12.04 10.29
C ILE A 53 18.08 -11.62 8.86
N THR A 54 16.87 -11.10 8.68
CA THR A 54 16.28 -10.73 7.40
C THR A 54 16.04 -9.24 7.52
N CYS A 55 16.24 -8.53 6.40
CA CYS A 55 16.16 -7.08 6.44
C CYS A 55 14.77 -6.56 6.82
N SER A 56 13.74 -7.40 6.80
CA SER A 56 12.39 -7.12 7.30
C SER A 56 12.37 -6.64 8.75
N GLY A 57 13.29 -7.11 9.61
CA GLY A 57 13.42 -6.65 10.99
C GLY A 57 13.93 -5.21 11.15
N PHE A 58 14.52 -4.61 10.10
CA PHE A 58 14.91 -3.20 10.10
C PHE A 58 13.76 -2.28 9.68
N PHE A 59 12.80 -2.80 8.92
CA PHE A 59 11.63 -2.06 8.41
C PHE A 59 10.34 -2.49 9.12
N LEU A 60 10.40 -2.70 10.44
CA LEU A 60 9.26 -3.14 11.26
C LEU A 60 8.08 -2.16 11.31
N HIS A 61 8.23 -0.97 10.73
CA HIS A 61 7.14 -0.06 10.48
C HIS A 61 6.80 -0.12 8.99
N ASP A 62 5.57 -0.55 8.68
CA ASP A 62 4.99 -0.32 7.38
C ASP A 62 5.12 1.19 7.10
N PRO A 63 5.81 1.62 6.03
CA PRO A 63 5.97 3.04 5.75
C PRO A 63 4.58 3.65 5.63
N SER A 64 4.22 4.48 6.61
CA SER A 64 2.96 5.21 6.59
C SER A 64 2.82 5.91 5.23
N PRO A 65 1.65 5.88 4.58
CA PRO A 65 1.44 6.51 3.29
C PRO A 65 2.00 7.94 3.28
N LYS A 66 2.81 8.25 2.28
CA LYS A 66 3.41 9.58 2.14
C LYS A 66 2.29 10.58 1.92
N ARG A 67 2.15 11.54 2.85
CA ARG A 67 1.07 12.53 2.82
C ARG A 67 1.27 13.55 1.70
N ILE A 68 2.53 13.88 1.42
CA ILE A 68 2.92 14.85 0.40
C ILE A 68 3.69 14.11 -0.70
N VAL A 69 3.10 14.07 -1.89
CA VAL A 69 3.69 13.46 -3.10
C VAL A 69 3.66 14.50 -4.20
N MET A 70 4.81 14.74 -4.83
CA MET A 70 4.94 15.65 -5.98
C MET A 70 5.75 14.98 -7.09
N SER A 71 5.63 15.44 -8.33
CA SER A 71 6.42 14.96 -9.46
C SER A 71 7.60 15.89 -9.73
N LEU A 72 8.73 15.34 -10.17
CA LEU A 72 9.89 16.14 -10.61
C LEU A 72 9.53 17.10 -11.76
N THR A 73 8.55 16.72 -12.59
CA THR A 73 8.04 17.59 -13.67
C THR A 73 7.40 18.88 -13.15
N ASP A 74 6.82 18.87 -11.95
CA ASP A 74 6.22 20.05 -11.32
C ASP A 74 7.28 21.12 -10.96
N PHE A 75 8.55 20.71 -10.89
CA PHE A 75 9.69 21.59 -10.61
C PHE A 75 10.51 21.93 -11.86
N GLY A 76 9.96 21.65 -13.05
CA GLY A 76 10.57 21.93 -14.34
C GLY A 76 11.58 20.89 -14.79
N GLY A 77 11.48 19.66 -14.28
CA GLY A 77 12.31 18.56 -14.78
C GLY A 77 11.90 18.11 -16.19
N VAL A 78 12.87 17.70 -16.99
CA VAL A 78 12.71 17.18 -18.36
C VAL A 78 13.46 15.85 -18.49
N GLY A 79 12.72 14.78 -18.81
CA GLY A 79 13.22 13.40 -18.87
C GLY A 79 13.80 12.98 -20.23
N ASP A 80 14.51 13.87 -20.92
CA ASP A 80 15.05 13.67 -22.28
C ASP A 80 16.48 13.11 -22.34
N GLY A 81 17.13 12.94 -21.19
CA GLY A 81 18.52 12.49 -21.04
C GLY A 81 19.58 13.52 -21.45
N LYS A 82 19.17 14.77 -21.73
CA LYS A 82 20.06 15.85 -22.22
C LYS A 82 19.97 17.11 -21.38
N THR A 83 18.77 17.44 -20.90
CA THR A 83 18.52 18.60 -20.05
C THR A 83 19.05 18.34 -18.65
N SER A 84 19.91 19.22 -18.12
CA SER A 84 20.37 19.13 -16.73
C SER A 84 19.20 19.43 -15.78
N ASN A 85 18.85 18.45 -14.96
CA ASN A 85 17.77 18.48 -13.98
C ASN A 85 18.25 18.85 -12.57
N THR A 86 19.54 19.18 -12.41
CA THR A 86 20.16 19.52 -11.12
C THR A 86 19.37 20.61 -10.38
N ALA A 87 18.98 21.67 -11.09
CA ALA A 87 18.17 22.75 -10.53
C ALA A 87 16.74 22.29 -10.17
N ALA A 88 16.13 21.41 -10.98
CA ALA A 88 14.81 20.87 -10.72
C ALA A 88 14.81 20.01 -9.44
N PHE A 89 15.78 19.11 -9.28
CA PHE A 89 15.97 18.32 -8.05
C PHE A 89 16.18 19.20 -6.82
N ARG A 90 17.06 20.21 -6.90
CA ARG A 90 17.32 21.14 -5.79
C ARG A 90 16.06 21.92 -5.39
N ARG A 91 15.28 22.40 -6.36
CA ARG A 91 13.98 23.06 -6.11
C ARG A 91 12.99 22.10 -5.45
N ALA A 92 12.87 20.89 -5.97
CA ALA A 92 11.96 19.87 -5.45
C ALA A 92 12.28 19.52 -4.00
N VAL A 93 13.55 19.19 -3.70
CA VAL A 93 13.96 18.89 -2.31
C VAL A 93 13.79 20.12 -1.43
N SER A 94 14.15 21.32 -1.90
CA SER A 94 14.02 22.53 -1.10
C SER A 94 12.57 22.82 -0.72
N HIS A 95 11.64 22.58 -1.64
CA HIS A 95 10.21 22.73 -1.40
C HIS A 95 9.71 21.64 -0.45
N LEU A 96 10.06 20.38 -0.71
CA LEU A 96 9.54 19.24 0.04
C LEU A 96 10.12 19.12 1.46
N ARG A 97 11.30 19.71 1.73
CA ARG A 97 11.92 19.65 3.07
C ARG A 97 11.02 20.21 4.17
N VAL A 98 10.17 21.19 3.88
CA VAL A 98 9.30 21.80 4.90
C VAL A 98 8.25 20.80 5.44
N PHE A 99 8.01 19.72 4.70
CA PHE A 99 7.11 18.64 5.09
C PHE A 99 7.84 17.44 5.71
N ALA A 100 9.17 17.49 5.87
CA ALA A 100 9.96 16.39 6.44
C ALA A 100 9.60 16.08 7.90
N ALA A 101 9.18 17.08 8.67
CA ALA A 101 8.75 16.90 10.05
C ALA A 101 7.29 16.40 10.17
N ALA A 102 6.51 16.42 9.09
CA ALA A 102 5.15 15.94 9.11
C ALA A 102 5.12 14.41 9.17
N GLU A 103 4.10 13.86 9.82
CA GLU A 103 3.87 12.41 9.86
C GLU A 103 3.69 11.84 8.45
N GLY A 104 4.50 10.84 8.12
CA GLY A 104 4.67 10.30 6.77
C GLY A 104 5.80 10.94 5.97
N GLY A 105 6.16 12.19 6.22
CA GLY A 105 7.18 12.90 5.46
C GLY A 105 6.78 13.20 4.02
N ALA A 106 7.77 13.33 3.13
CA ALA A 106 7.57 13.75 1.74
C ALA A 106 8.06 12.72 0.73
N GLN A 107 7.47 12.72 -0.46
CA GLN A 107 7.86 11.90 -1.61
C GLN A 107 7.97 12.75 -2.88
N LEU A 108 9.05 12.51 -3.63
CA LEU A 108 9.26 13.03 -4.97
C LEU A 108 9.24 11.87 -5.97
N ASN A 109 8.27 11.88 -6.87
CA ASN A 109 8.19 10.94 -7.97
C ASN A 109 9.05 11.41 -9.14
N VAL A 110 9.85 10.51 -9.69
CA VAL A 110 10.59 10.69 -10.93
C VAL A 110 9.90 9.81 -11.98
N PRO A 111 9.14 10.41 -12.92
CA PRO A 111 8.44 9.65 -13.95
C PRO A 111 9.39 8.89 -14.89
N LYS A 112 8.82 7.98 -15.68
CA LYS A 112 9.53 7.33 -16.78
C LYS A 112 10.27 8.36 -17.66
N GLY A 113 11.55 8.12 -17.94
CA GLY A 113 12.40 9.01 -18.71
C GLY A 113 13.87 8.92 -18.27
N THR A 114 14.75 9.66 -18.94
CA THR A 114 16.16 9.75 -18.56
C THR A 114 16.44 11.15 -18.01
N TRP A 115 16.94 11.24 -16.80
CA TRP A 115 17.05 12.47 -16.04
C TRP A 115 18.52 12.78 -15.79
N LEU A 116 19.14 13.55 -16.70
CA LEU A 116 20.52 14.01 -16.52
C LEU A 116 20.60 14.95 -15.31
N THR A 117 21.49 14.69 -14.37
CA THR A 117 21.67 15.53 -13.18
C THR A 117 23.08 15.39 -12.60
N GLY A 118 23.56 16.47 -12.01
CA GLY A 118 24.67 16.52 -11.07
C GLY A 118 24.24 16.20 -9.65
N SER A 119 25.09 16.56 -8.69
CA SER A 119 24.82 16.33 -7.27
C SER A 119 23.69 17.20 -6.71
N PHE A 120 22.88 16.60 -5.84
CA PHE A 120 21.86 17.28 -5.03
C PHE A 120 21.73 16.58 -3.68
N ASN A 121 21.46 17.37 -2.63
CA ASN A 121 21.37 16.85 -1.27
C ASN A 121 19.93 16.41 -0.97
N LEU A 122 19.80 15.24 -0.34
CA LEU A 122 18.53 14.76 0.20
C LEU A 122 18.29 15.36 1.60
N THR A 123 17.08 15.18 2.11
CA THR A 123 16.68 15.58 3.47
C THR A 123 16.08 14.40 4.23
N SER A 124 15.91 14.52 5.54
CA SER A 124 15.32 13.48 6.39
C SER A 124 13.84 13.23 6.02
N ASN A 125 13.33 12.04 6.32
CA ASN A 125 11.92 11.64 6.08
C ASN A 125 11.44 11.85 4.63
N PHE A 126 12.36 11.75 3.68
CA PHE A 126 12.13 11.97 2.26
C PHE A 126 12.23 10.65 1.48
N THR A 127 11.35 10.47 0.50
CA THR A 127 11.40 9.35 -0.43
C THR A 127 11.58 9.87 -1.85
N LEU A 128 12.67 9.46 -2.50
CA LEU A 128 12.84 9.61 -3.94
C LEU A 128 12.30 8.35 -4.62
N PHE A 129 11.14 8.44 -5.26
CA PHE A 129 10.48 7.31 -5.89
C PHE A 129 10.73 7.33 -7.40
N LEU A 130 11.43 6.32 -7.90
CA LEU A 130 11.67 6.14 -9.34
C LEU A 130 10.57 5.28 -9.94
N GLU A 131 9.79 5.83 -10.86
CA GLU A 131 8.81 5.04 -11.59
C GLU A 131 9.50 4.02 -12.51
N ARG A 132 8.75 3.00 -12.93
CA ARG A 132 9.25 2.00 -13.87
C ARG A 132 9.76 2.68 -15.15
N GLY A 133 11.04 2.49 -15.45
CA GLY A 133 11.69 3.07 -16.63
C GLY A 133 12.20 4.50 -16.42
N ALA A 134 12.22 5.01 -15.20
CA ALA A 134 13.01 6.19 -14.84
C ALA A 134 14.49 5.81 -14.73
N VAL A 135 15.36 6.59 -15.35
CA VAL A 135 16.82 6.46 -15.29
C VAL A 135 17.39 7.77 -14.78
N ILE A 136 18.09 7.74 -13.65
CA ILE A 136 18.91 8.87 -13.21
C ILE A 136 20.25 8.77 -13.93
N LEU A 137 20.54 9.76 -14.78
CA LEU A 137 21.77 9.81 -15.55
C LEU A 137 22.72 10.81 -14.88
N GLY A 138 23.86 10.33 -14.41
CA GLY A 138 24.88 11.19 -13.82
C GLY A 138 25.55 12.08 -14.87
N SER A 139 25.66 13.36 -14.58
CA SER A 139 26.38 14.32 -15.42
C SER A 139 27.85 13.94 -15.61
N GLN A 140 28.35 14.18 -16.82
CA GLN A 140 29.78 13.99 -17.16
C GLN A 140 30.59 15.27 -16.94
N ASP A 141 29.93 16.37 -16.59
CA ASP A 141 30.58 17.63 -16.21
C ASP A 141 31.10 17.51 -14.77
N LEU A 142 32.40 17.72 -14.58
CA LEU A 142 33.04 17.66 -13.26
C LEU A 142 32.57 18.79 -12.35
N ASP A 143 32.19 19.95 -12.90
CA ASP A 143 31.71 21.10 -12.13
C ASP A 143 30.34 20.82 -11.49
N GLU A 144 29.60 19.81 -11.99
CA GLU A 144 28.34 19.36 -11.41
C GLU A 144 28.52 18.40 -10.21
N TRP A 145 29.77 18.08 -9.82
CA TRP A 145 30.14 17.22 -8.70
C TRP A 145 31.06 17.91 -7.68
N PRO A 146 30.60 19.00 -7.03
CA PRO A 146 31.39 19.65 -5.99
C PRO A 146 31.67 18.71 -4.81
N ILE A 147 32.81 18.91 -4.15
CA ILE A 147 33.14 18.24 -2.90
C ILE A 147 32.09 18.64 -1.85
N VAL A 148 31.47 17.64 -1.22
CA VAL A 148 30.53 17.84 -0.12
C VAL A 148 31.31 17.78 1.19
N GLU A 149 31.23 18.85 1.98
CA GLU A 149 31.80 18.95 3.34
C GLU A 149 30.77 18.60 4.42
#